data_AF-A0A173UHV8-F1
#
_entry.id   AF-A0A173UHV8-F1
#
_cell.length_a   1.000
_cell.length_b   1.000
_cell.length_c   1.000
_cell.angle_alpha   90.00
_cell.angle_beta   90.00
_cell.angle_gamma   90.00
#
_symmetry.space_group_name_H-M   'P 1'
#
loop_
_entity.id
_entity.type
_entity.pdbx_description
1 polymer ?
#
loop_
_entity_poly.entity_id
_entity_poly.type
_entity_poly.pdbx_seq_one_letter_code
_entity_poly.pdbx_strand_id
1 'polypeptide(L)'
;MSTEILNKAIESTVASELAFCKFLSANDTGATGGHQGGVLVSVSASRMLFVEILPDNDILKRDVKITWQGDLVTESTFTYYSSKKELRITKFGRDFDIINPDRTGSLFVLTKQSWDDYSVFIIDTEDEIEEFLSTFGISATETNCLFGAGGVQRSVIEQQAIETFISSLEVEFPETEVMSSAARNISDAVYNHVEYLITNPDKKIIEWTNMEYALFRALEEYRYGDIVRCGFSSVEEFVSVANSVLNRRKSRAGKSLEHHLEAIFVANEIIYDAQPVTEGKKKPDFLFPSAVAYRDLTYPVSKLVTLAAKTTCKDRWRQILNEANRLKDESKFLCTLQQGVSPMQMDEMEAEKVILVVPKPYISCYPRDRQDRIWTISRFVRYIKSIQNTD
;
A
#
# COMPACT_ATOMS: atom_id res chain seq x y z
N MET A 1 -4.64 -20.85 12.14
CA MET A 1 -5.21 -20.96 10.77
C MET A 1 -4.77 -19.81 9.87
N SER A 2 -4.71 -18.54 10.32
CA SER A 2 -4.34 -17.41 9.45
C SER A 2 -2.88 -17.47 8.92
N THR A 3 -1.92 -17.87 9.77
CA THR A 3 -0.50 -18.03 9.40
C THR A 3 -0.26 -19.10 8.33
N GLU A 4 -1.18 -20.05 8.16
CA GLU A 4 -1.03 -21.15 7.20
C GLU A 4 -1.16 -20.67 5.75
N ILE A 5 -2.11 -19.76 5.49
CA ILE A 5 -2.31 -19.19 4.15
C ILE A 5 -1.13 -18.31 3.76
N LEU A 6 -0.62 -17.48 4.68
CA LEU A 6 0.57 -16.67 4.44
C LEU A 6 1.77 -17.54 4.06
N ASN A 7 2.05 -18.60 4.85
CA ASN A 7 3.17 -19.50 4.57
C ASN A 7 3.03 -20.19 3.22
N LYS A 8 1.83 -20.72 2.91
CA LYS A 8 1.55 -21.30 1.59
C LYS A 8 1.75 -20.29 0.45
N ALA A 9 1.33 -19.04 0.64
CA ALA A 9 1.51 -17.98 -0.34
C ALA A 9 3.00 -17.67 -0.58
N ILE A 10 3.79 -17.55 0.50
CA ILE A 10 5.24 -17.32 0.42
C ILE A 10 5.92 -18.50 -0.28
N GLU A 11 5.68 -19.73 0.15
CA GLU A 11 6.26 -20.95 -0.43
C GLU A 11 5.91 -21.08 -1.92
N SER A 12 4.63 -20.88 -2.27
CA SER A 12 4.16 -20.94 -3.65
C SER A 12 4.80 -19.88 -4.53
N THR A 13 5.00 -18.67 -3.99
CA THR A 13 5.65 -17.57 -4.70
C THR A 13 7.12 -17.88 -4.97
N VAL A 14 7.84 -18.38 -3.95
CA VAL A 14 9.26 -18.78 -4.07
C VAL A 14 9.44 -19.92 -5.08
N ALA A 15 8.51 -20.86 -5.12
CA ALA A 15 8.55 -22.00 -6.04
C ALA A 15 8.06 -21.69 -7.47
N SER A 16 7.51 -20.49 -7.71
CA SER A 16 6.90 -20.12 -8.99
C SER A 16 7.86 -19.36 -9.93
N GLU A 17 7.62 -19.48 -11.24
CA GLU A 17 8.39 -18.74 -12.25
C GLU A 17 8.06 -17.23 -12.23
N LEU A 18 6.78 -16.93 -12.08
CA LEU A 18 6.23 -15.58 -12.04
C LEU A 18 5.16 -15.50 -10.96
N ALA A 19 5.17 -14.37 -10.25
CA ALA A 19 4.13 -14.03 -9.29
C ALA A 19 3.57 -12.62 -9.55
N PHE A 20 2.31 -12.45 -9.19
CA PHE A 20 1.56 -11.22 -9.32
C PHE A 20 0.78 -10.99 -8.03
N CYS A 21 0.75 -9.76 -7.52
CA CYS A 21 -0.10 -9.43 -6.38
C CYS A 21 -0.79 -8.09 -6.56
N LYS A 22 -1.99 -7.95 -5.98
CA LYS A 22 -2.75 -6.70 -5.94
C LYS A 22 -3.69 -6.67 -4.75
N PHE A 23 -4.07 -5.49 -4.30
CA PHE A 23 -5.25 -5.36 -3.44
C PHE A 23 -6.52 -5.61 -4.25
N LEU A 24 -7.45 -6.37 -3.68
CA LEU A 24 -8.77 -6.57 -4.27
C LEU A 24 -9.59 -5.28 -4.15
N SER A 25 -9.94 -4.68 -5.29
CA SER A 25 -10.86 -3.54 -5.34
C SER A 25 -12.29 -3.99 -5.10
N ALA A 26 -13.17 -3.03 -4.79
CA ALA A 26 -14.61 -3.28 -4.67
C ALA A 26 -15.22 -3.89 -5.94
N ASN A 27 -14.61 -3.67 -7.11
CA ASN A 27 -15.08 -4.27 -8.35
C ASN A 27 -14.68 -5.75 -8.49
N ASP A 28 -13.49 -6.12 -7.99
CA ASP A 28 -13.02 -7.51 -8.02
C ASP A 28 -13.87 -8.41 -7.12
N THR A 29 -14.31 -7.87 -5.99
CA THR A 29 -15.09 -8.56 -4.96
C THR A 29 -16.59 -8.55 -5.20
N GLY A 30 -17.05 -7.85 -6.24
CA GLY A 30 -18.48 -7.66 -6.50
C GLY A 30 -19.17 -6.65 -5.57
N ALA A 31 -18.44 -5.97 -4.69
CA ALA A 31 -18.97 -4.94 -3.80
C ALA A 31 -19.56 -3.71 -4.54
N THR A 32 -19.26 -3.54 -5.83
CA THR A 32 -19.89 -2.49 -6.67
C THR A 32 -21.27 -2.87 -7.24
N GLY A 33 -21.75 -4.10 -7.02
CA GLY A 33 -23.06 -4.59 -7.49
C GLY A 33 -23.15 -4.84 -9.01
N GLY A 34 -22.02 -4.81 -9.73
CA GLY A 34 -21.99 -5.04 -11.18
C GLY A 34 -22.04 -6.53 -11.57
N HIS A 35 -22.61 -6.82 -12.74
CA HIS A 35 -22.69 -8.19 -13.30
C HIS A 35 -21.37 -8.73 -13.86
N GLN A 36 -20.36 -7.88 -14.07
CA GLN A 36 -19.05 -8.28 -14.60
C GLN A 36 -18.11 -8.71 -13.48
N GLY A 37 -18.38 -9.88 -12.89
CA GLY A 37 -17.51 -10.50 -11.89
C GLY A 37 -16.16 -10.94 -12.47
N GLY A 38 -15.12 -10.91 -11.64
CA GLY A 38 -13.77 -11.36 -11.99
C GLY A 38 -12.69 -10.42 -11.47
N VAL A 39 -11.49 -10.98 -11.25
CA VAL A 39 -10.34 -10.21 -10.76
C VAL A 39 -9.66 -9.52 -11.93
N LEU A 40 -9.59 -8.19 -11.88
CA LEU A 40 -8.81 -7.37 -12.79
C LEU A 40 -7.32 -7.59 -12.54
N VAL A 41 -6.57 -7.80 -13.62
CA VAL A 41 -5.12 -7.97 -13.60
C VAL A 41 -4.51 -6.90 -14.50
N SER A 42 -3.40 -6.31 -14.06
CA SER A 42 -2.66 -5.33 -14.86
C SER A 42 -2.13 -5.95 -16.16
N VAL A 43 -2.17 -5.18 -17.25
CA VAL A 43 -1.59 -5.54 -18.55
C VAL A 43 -0.09 -5.82 -18.44
N SER A 44 0.61 -5.28 -17.45
CA SER A 44 2.02 -5.62 -17.18
C SER A 44 2.23 -7.11 -16.86
N ALA A 45 1.19 -7.81 -16.43
CA ALA A 45 1.23 -9.25 -16.16
C ALA A 45 0.83 -10.10 -17.38
N SER A 46 0.65 -9.50 -18.57
CA SER A 46 0.22 -10.21 -19.77
C SER A 46 1.09 -11.44 -20.09
N ARG A 47 2.42 -11.31 -19.98
CA ARG A 47 3.37 -12.40 -20.22
C ARG A 47 3.21 -13.60 -19.29
N MET A 48 2.58 -13.41 -18.13
CA MET A 48 2.26 -14.49 -17.20
C MET A 48 1.03 -15.29 -17.67
N LEU A 49 0.12 -14.66 -18.41
CA LEU A 49 -1.21 -15.19 -18.74
C LEU A 49 -1.28 -15.67 -20.21
N PHE A 50 -0.59 -14.98 -21.12
CA PHE A 50 -0.63 -15.17 -22.57
C PHE A 50 0.79 -15.18 -23.16
N VAL A 51 1.01 -16.01 -24.19
CA VAL A 51 2.23 -16.01 -25.02
C VAL A 51 2.07 -15.10 -26.23
N GLU A 52 0.83 -14.90 -26.65
CA GLU A 52 0.46 -14.08 -27.78
C GLU A 52 0.68 -12.60 -27.49
N ILE A 53 1.05 -11.85 -28.53
CA ILE A 53 1.01 -10.39 -28.48
C ILE A 53 -0.45 -9.98 -28.32
N LEU A 54 -0.72 -9.13 -27.33
CA LEU A 54 -2.08 -8.66 -27.05
C LEU A 54 -2.66 -7.93 -28.28
N PRO A 55 -3.81 -8.39 -28.82
CA PRO A 55 -4.38 -7.84 -30.04
C PRO A 55 -5.01 -6.46 -29.83
N ASP A 56 -4.99 -5.62 -30.86
CA ASP A 56 -5.61 -4.30 -30.81
C ASP A 56 -7.14 -4.35 -30.95
N ASN A 57 -7.69 -5.39 -31.60
CA ASN A 57 -9.12 -5.53 -31.90
C ASN A 57 -9.61 -6.98 -31.78
N ASP A 58 -9.41 -7.62 -30.63
CA ASP A 58 -10.00 -8.93 -30.33
C ASP A 58 -10.12 -9.20 -28.81
N ILE A 59 -10.76 -10.30 -28.45
CA ILE A 59 -10.80 -10.84 -27.08
C ILE A 59 -9.98 -12.12 -27.05
N LEU A 60 -8.85 -12.12 -26.33
CA LEU A 60 -8.12 -13.36 -26.06
C LEU A 60 -8.71 -14.06 -24.84
N LYS A 61 -8.87 -15.38 -24.94
CA LYS A 61 -9.31 -16.22 -23.82
C LYS A 61 -8.42 -17.43 -23.70
N ARG A 62 -8.21 -17.85 -22.46
CA ARG A 62 -7.46 -19.05 -22.14
C ARG A 62 -7.99 -19.68 -20.87
N ASP A 63 -8.37 -20.95 -20.98
CA ASP A 63 -8.80 -21.75 -19.83
C ASP A 63 -7.57 -22.31 -19.10
N VAL A 64 -7.63 -22.26 -17.77
CA VAL A 64 -6.54 -22.66 -16.87
C VAL A 64 -7.10 -23.25 -15.59
N LYS A 65 -6.25 -23.98 -14.87
CA LYS A 65 -6.56 -24.51 -13.56
C LYS A 65 -5.98 -23.60 -12.47
N ILE A 66 -6.83 -23.18 -11.53
CA ILE A 66 -6.41 -22.37 -10.38
C ILE A 66 -6.71 -23.11 -9.08
N THR A 67 -5.68 -23.30 -8.26
CA THR A 67 -5.79 -23.80 -6.88
C THR A 67 -5.86 -22.62 -5.91
N TRP A 68 -6.95 -22.47 -5.19
CA TRP A 68 -7.24 -21.38 -4.28
C TRP A 68 -7.00 -21.78 -2.83
N GLN A 69 -6.26 -20.96 -2.09
CA GLN A 69 -5.92 -21.16 -0.68
C GLN A 69 -5.25 -22.52 -0.36
N GLY A 70 -4.78 -23.23 -1.40
CA GLY A 70 -4.14 -24.55 -1.31
C GLY A 70 -5.08 -25.75 -1.54
N ASP A 71 -6.39 -25.56 -1.51
CA ASP A 71 -7.33 -26.69 -1.43
C ASP A 71 -8.38 -26.70 -2.56
N LEU A 72 -9.00 -25.54 -2.86
CA LEU A 72 -10.10 -25.47 -3.81
C LEU A 72 -9.58 -25.30 -5.24
N VAL A 73 -10.00 -26.16 -6.16
CA VAL A 73 -9.60 -26.07 -7.57
C VAL A 73 -10.74 -25.58 -8.45
N THR A 74 -10.44 -24.65 -9.36
CA THR A 74 -11.40 -24.13 -10.36
C THR A 74 -10.84 -24.21 -11.78
N GLU A 75 -11.73 -24.47 -12.74
CA GLU A 75 -11.49 -24.29 -14.19
C GLU A 75 -11.80 -22.83 -14.58
N SER A 76 -10.82 -21.96 -14.41
CA SER A 76 -10.93 -20.52 -14.61
C SER A 76 -10.57 -20.10 -16.04
N THR A 77 -10.96 -18.89 -16.43
CA THR A 77 -10.62 -18.31 -17.73
C THR A 77 -9.90 -16.99 -17.56
N PHE A 78 -8.68 -16.90 -18.10
CA PHE A 78 -8.02 -15.64 -18.37
C PHE A 78 -8.62 -15.00 -19.61
N THR A 79 -8.97 -13.72 -19.53
CA THR A 79 -9.53 -12.97 -20.66
C THR A 79 -8.84 -11.63 -20.81
N TYR A 80 -8.39 -11.30 -22.01
CA TYR A 80 -7.97 -9.95 -22.38
C TYR A 80 -9.05 -9.27 -23.20
N TYR A 81 -9.46 -8.07 -22.78
CA TYR A 81 -10.42 -7.24 -23.50
C TYR A 81 -9.69 -6.05 -24.13
N SER A 82 -9.37 -6.13 -25.43
CA SER A 82 -8.69 -5.06 -26.18
C SER A 82 -9.41 -3.70 -26.09
N SER A 83 -10.74 -3.70 -26.13
CA SER A 83 -11.57 -2.48 -26.06
C SER A 83 -11.35 -1.64 -24.81
N LYS A 84 -11.01 -2.30 -23.69
CA LYS A 84 -10.76 -1.66 -22.39
C LYS A 84 -9.29 -1.71 -21.97
N LYS A 85 -8.47 -2.44 -22.74
CA LYS A 85 -7.09 -2.79 -22.39
C LYS A 85 -6.98 -3.37 -20.97
N GLU A 86 -7.87 -4.31 -20.64
CA GLU A 86 -7.92 -4.94 -19.30
C GLU A 86 -7.77 -6.46 -19.40
N LEU A 87 -7.05 -7.05 -18.44
CA LEU A 87 -7.00 -8.51 -18.23
C LEU A 87 -7.91 -8.87 -17.07
N ARG A 88 -8.58 -10.02 -17.17
CA ARG A 88 -9.45 -10.55 -16.11
C ARG A 88 -9.24 -12.03 -15.90
N ILE A 89 -9.38 -12.46 -14.66
CA ILE A 89 -9.57 -13.85 -14.27
C ILE A 89 -11.05 -14.03 -13.92
N THR A 90 -11.71 -15.00 -14.55
CA THR A 90 -13.16 -15.23 -14.43
C THR A 90 -13.45 -16.73 -14.33
N LYS A 91 -14.74 -17.10 -14.24
CA LYS A 91 -15.23 -18.49 -14.24
C LYS A 91 -14.79 -19.30 -13.00
N PHE A 92 -14.97 -18.71 -11.81
CA PHE A 92 -14.62 -19.38 -10.55
C PHE A 92 -15.57 -20.52 -10.13
N GLY A 93 -16.71 -20.68 -10.82
CA GLY A 93 -17.73 -21.68 -10.49
C GLY A 93 -18.93 -21.10 -9.75
N ARG A 94 -19.95 -21.93 -9.51
CA ARG A 94 -21.10 -21.59 -8.66
C ARG A 94 -20.67 -21.77 -7.20
N ASP A 95 -21.17 -20.93 -6.31
CA ASP A 95 -20.88 -20.95 -4.86
C ASP A 95 -19.41 -20.66 -4.48
N PHE A 96 -18.69 -19.93 -5.34
CA PHE A 96 -17.33 -19.49 -5.05
C PHE A 96 -17.33 -18.28 -4.10
N ASP A 97 -16.97 -18.51 -2.83
CA ASP A 97 -17.02 -17.50 -1.76
C ASP A 97 -15.63 -17.00 -1.30
N ILE A 98 -14.55 -17.47 -1.93
CA ILE A 98 -13.19 -17.01 -1.58
C ILE A 98 -12.98 -15.53 -1.92
N ILE A 99 -13.62 -15.05 -2.98
CA ILE A 99 -13.66 -13.64 -3.36
C ILE A 99 -15.10 -13.15 -3.18
N ASN A 100 -15.30 -12.33 -2.16
CA ASN A 100 -16.59 -11.75 -1.81
C ASN A 100 -16.40 -10.30 -1.30
N PRO A 101 -17.46 -9.51 -1.13
CA PRO A 101 -17.38 -8.10 -0.72
C PRO A 101 -16.54 -7.84 0.54
N ASP A 102 -16.50 -8.78 1.49
CA ASP A 102 -15.76 -8.66 2.75
C ASP A 102 -14.24 -8.77 2.54
N ARG A 103 -13.81 -9.37 1.43
CA ARG A 103 -12.41 -9.44 1.00
C ARG A 103 -11.93 -8.21 0.23
N THR A 104 -12.72 -7.13 0.18
CA THR A 104 -12.23 -5.88 -0.43
C THR A 104 -11.07 -5.34 0.40
N GLY A 105 -10.00 -4.94 -0.28
CA GLY A 105 -8.74 -4.53 0.36
C GLY A 105 -7.85 -5.67 0.84
N SER A 106 -8.22 -6.95 0.66
CA SER A 106 -7.30 -8.08 0.89
C SER A 106 -6.23 -8.13 -0.21
N LEU A 107 -5.06 -8.67 0.12
CA LEU A 107 -4.00 -8.90 -0.86
C LEU A 107 -4.26 -10.21 -1.61
N PHE A 108 -4.53 -10.10 -2.90
CA PHE A 108 -4.58 -11.20 -3.85
C PHE A 108 -3.18 -11.51 -4.36
N VAL A 109 -2.75 -12.76 -4.28
CA VAL A 109 -1.46 -13.25 -4.79
C VAL A 109 -1.74 -14.39 -5.77
N LEU A 110 -1.29 -14.24 -7.01
CA LEU A 110 -1.33 -15.25 -8.06
C LEU A 110 0.09 -15.72 -8.36
N THR A 111 0.30 -17.03 -8.39
CA THR A 111 1.59 -17.66 -8.69
C THR A 111 1.43 -18.65 -9.83
N LYS A 112 2.42 -18.69 -10.73
CA LYS A 112 2.44 -19.56 -11.91
C LYS A 112 3.30 -20.79 -11.63
N GLN A 113 2.69 -21.96 -11.41
CA GLN A 113 3.42 -23.22 -11.22
C GLN A 113 3.83 -23.84 -12.56
N SER A 114 2.90 -23.88 -13.51
CA SER A 114 3.14 -24.40 -14.86
C SER A 114 2.54 -23.43 -15.88
N TRP A 115 2.49 -23.80 -17.16
CA TRP A 115 1.74 -23.00 -18.12
C TRP A 115 0.26 -22.97 -17.75
N ASP A 116 -0.35 -24.11 -17.44
CA ASP A 116 -1.80 -24.28 -17.26
C ASP A 116 -2.24 -24.35 -15.78
N ASP A 117 -1.29 -24.47 -14.84
CA ASP A 117 -1.55 -24.56 -13.40
C ASP A 117 -1.07 -23.32 -12.65
N TYR A 118 -2.00 -22.71 -11.91
CA TYR A 118 -1.77 -21.53 -11.09
C TYR A 118 -2.29 -21.76 -9.68
N SER A 119 -1.79 -20.98 -8.73
CA SER A 119 -2.30 -20.92 -7.38
C SER A 119 -2.65 -19.49 -7.01
N VAL A 120 -3.70 -19.34 -6.22
CA VAL A 120 -4.13 -18.05 -5.69
C VAL A 120 -4.28 -18.11 -4.18
N PHE A 121 -3.80 -17.07 -3.52
CA PHE A 121 -3.95 -16.86 -2.08
C PHE A 121 -4.57 -15.49 -1.83
N ILE A 122 -5.53 -15.44 -0.89
CA ILE A 122 -6.11 -14.18 -0.40
C ILE A 122 -5.63 -13.99 1.03
N ILE A 123 -4.77 -13.01 1.22
CA ILE A 123 -4.20 -12.62 2.52
C ILE A 123 -5.02 -11.44 3.04
N ASP A 124 -5.60 -11.61 4.21
CA ASP A 124 -6.67 -10.73 4.68
C ASP A 124 -6.26 -9.81 5.81
N THR A 125 -5.38 -10.24 6.70
CA THR A 125 -5.00 -9.45 7.88
C THR A 125 -3.88 -8.48 7.55
N GLU A 126 -3.87 -7.31 8.20
CA GLU A 126 -2.85 -6.28 7.98
C GLU A 126 -1.43 -6.81 8.26
N ASP A 127 -1.25 -7.59 9.34
CA ASP A 127 0.03 -8.20 9.72
C ASP A 127 0.59 -9.12 8.63
N GLU A 128 -0.27 -9.98 8.08
CA GLU A 128 0.15 -10.93 7.05
C GLU A 128 0.39 -10.24 5.71
N ILE A 129 -0.39 -9.20 5.39
CA ILE A 129 -0.18 -8.37 4.20
C ILE A 129 1.17 -7.67 4.28
N GLU A 130 1.45 -6.98 5.39
CA GLU A 130 2.74 -6.30 5.61
C GLU A 130 3.89 -7.29 5.60
N GLU A 131 3.72 -8.47 6.21
CA GLU A 131 4.72 -9.52 6.21
C GLU A 131 5.01 -10.04 4.79
N PHE A 132 3.99 -10.35 4.00
CA PHE A 132 4.15 -10.78 2.61
C PHE A 132 4.85 -9.72 1.76
N LEU A 133 4.36 -8.47 1.79
CA LEU A 133 4.95 -7.36 1.04
C LEU A 133 6.40 -7.10 1.47
N SER A 134 6.70 -7.18 2.77
CA SER A 134 8.07 -7.03 3.28
C SER A 134 8.98 -8.18 2.84
N THR A 135 8.47 -9.41 2.74
CA THR A 135 9.24 -10.60 2.34
C THR A 135 9.75 -10.47 0.91
N PHE A 136 8.87 -10.11 -0.02
CA PHE A 136 9.25 -9.95 -1.43
C PHE A 136 9.86 -8.58 -1.73
N GLY A 137 9.76 -7.64 -0.78
CA GLY A 137 10.03 -6.25 -1.00
C GLY A 137 9.08 -5.76 -2.08
N ILE A 138 7.90 -5.32 -1.67
CA ILE A 138 6.88 -4.71 -2.52
C ILE A 138 6.31 -3.55 -1.71
N SER A 139 6.15 -2.37 -2.32
CA SER A 139 5.41 -1.27 -1.68
C SER A 139 3.90 -1.49 -1.83
N ALA A 140 3.11 -1.07 -0.84
CA ALA A 140 1.64 -1.07 -0.95
C ALA A 140 1.14 -0.26 -2.17
N THR A 141 1.92 0.73 -2.60
CA THR A 141 1.64 1.58 -3.77
C THR A 141 2.06 0.97 -5.11
N GLU A 142 2.93 -0.05 -5.10
CA GLU A 142 3.43 -0.75 -6.29
C GLU A 142 2.74 -2.09 -6.53
N THR A 143 1.69 -2.40 -5.78
CA THR A 143 0.86 -3.57 -6.07
C THR A 143 0.19 -3.44 -7.45
N ASN A 144 -0.37 -4.54 -7.98
CA ASN A 144 -0.89 -4.64 -9.36
C ASN A 144 0.23 -4.69 -10.43
N CYS A 145 1.40 -5.24 -10.10
CA CYS A 145 2.48 -5.55 -11.04
C CYS A 145 3.02 -6.99 -10.86
N LEU A 146 3.81 -7.46 -11.82
CA LEU A 146 4.61 -8.68 -11.63
C LEU A 146 5.76 -8.40 -10.68
N PHE A 147 6.12 -9.37 -9.85
CA PHE A 147 7.30 -9.32 -8.99
C PHE A 147 8.06 -10.67 -9.04
N GLY A 148 9.37 -10.63 -8.83
CA GLY A 148 10.28 -11.76 -9.08
C GLY A 148 11.61 -11.30 -9.72
N ALA A 149 12.44 -12.25 -10.17
CA ALA A 149 13.73 -11.94 -10.82
C ALA A 149 13.53 -11.08 -12.08
N GLY A 150 13.80 -9.78 -11.97
CA GLY A 150 13.67 -8.79 -13.05
C GLY A 150 12.58 -7.73 -12.80
N GLY A 151 12.70 -7.01 -11.68
CA GLY A 151 11.72 -6.00 -11.21
C GLY A 151 11.37 -4.86 -12.18
N VAL A 152 10.53 -3.95 -11.70
CA VAL A 152 9.95 -2.81 -12.46
C VAL A 152 11.05 -2.04 -13.21
N GLN A 153 10.91 -1.89 -14.54
CA GLN A 153 11.83 -1.09 -15.35
C GLN A 153 11.70 0.40 -15.00
N ARG A 154 12.77 0.99 -14.48
CA ARG A 154 12.87 2.42 -14.13
C ARG A 154 13.46 3.21 -15.29
N SER A 155 13.24 4.53 -15.29
CA SER A 155 13.93 5.38 -16.26
C SER A 155 15.42 5.47 -15.92
N VAL A 156 16.25 5.64 -16.96
CA VAL A 156 17.72 5.76 -16.81
C VAL A 156 18.10 6.94 -15.88
N ILE A 157 17.32 8.02 -15.92
CA ILE A 157 17.55 9.23 -15.11
C ILE A 157 17.29 8.96 -13.63
N GLU A 158 16.19 8.29 -13.30
CA GLU A 158 15.88 7.90 -11.90
C GLU A 158 16.97 7.01 -11.33
N GLN A 159 17.42 6.02 -12.11
CA GLN A 159 18.46 5.09 -11.69
C GLN A 159 19.78 5.83 -11.39
N GLN A 160 20.19 6.74 -12.26
CA GLN A 160 21.43 7.51 -12.06
C GLN A 160 21.37 8.42 -10.83
N ALA A 161 20.22 9.05 -10.56
CA ALA A 161 20.05 9.89 -9.37
C ALA A 161 20.10 9.05 -8.07
N ILE A 162 19.47 7.87 -8.08
CA ILE A 162 19.53 6.90 -6.98
C ILE A 162 20.97 6.43 -6.73
N GLU A 163 21.68 6.02 -7.77
CA GLU A 163 23.08 5.55 -7.66
C GLU A 163 24.03 6.65 -7.13
N THR A 164 23.81 7.89 -7.57
CA THR A 164 24.57 9.05 -7.08
C THR A 164 24.37 9.26 -5.58
N PHE A 165 23.12 9.20 -5.11
CA PHE A 165 22.83 9.31 -3.68
C PHE A 165 23.47 8.17 -2.89
N ILE A 166 23.29 6.91 -3.33
CA ILE A 166 23.83 5.74 -2.62
C ILE A 166 25.35 5.82 -2.52
N SER A 167 26.03 6.25 -3.58
CA SER A 167 27.50 6.38 -3.60
C SER A 167 28.02 7.48 -2.67
N SER A 168 27.18 8.46 -2.31
CA SER A 168 27.52 9.54 -1.37
C SER A 168 27.33 9.18 0.11
N LEU A 169 26.76 8.01 0.41
CA LEU A 169 26.45 7.62 1.79
C LEU A 169 27.70 7.21 2.56
N GLU A 170 27.97 7.91 3.66
CA GLU A 170 29.02 7.56 4.62
C GLU A 170 28.59 6.48 5.62
N VAL A 171 27.28 6.22 5.73
CA VAL A 171 26.68 5.22 6.63
C VAL A 171 26.16 4.02 5.86
N GLU A 172 26.13 2.85 6.49
CA GLU A 172 25.63 1.62 5.85
C GLU A 172 24.14 1.76 5.47
N PHE A 173 23.32 2.16 6.44
CA PHE A 173 21.90 2.47 6.26
C PHE A 173 21.57 3.82 6.90
N PRO A 174 21.06 4.80 6.14
CA PRO A 174 20.59 6.06 6.69
C PRO A 174 19.33 5.89 7.53
N GLU A 175 19.08 6.86 8.40
CA GLU A 175 17.82 6.98 9.13
C GLU A 175 16.62 7.13 8.17
N THR A 176 15.43 6.70 8.62
CA THR A 176 14.21 6.73 7.79
C THR A 176 13.90 8.12 7.27
N GLU A 177 14.08 9.16 8.08
CA GLU A 177 13.87 10.56 7.68
C GLU A 177 14.81 10.99 6.55
N VAL A 178 16.09 10.58 6.60
CA VAL A 178 17.09 10.87 5.57
C VAL A 178 16.72 10.17 4.26
N MET A 179 16.27 8.91 4.34
CA MET A 179 15.79 8.15 3.19
C MET A 179 14.56 8.81 2.56
N SER A 180 13.55 9.18 3.36
CA SER A 180 12.35 9.85 2.87
C SER A 180 12.71 11.20 2.24
N SER A 181 13.60 11.98 2.86
CA SER A 181 14.08 13.27 2.31
C SER A 181 14.81 13.10 0.97
N ALA A 182 15.73 12.13 0.88
CA ALA A 182 16.44 11.83 -0.36
C ALA A 182 15.49 11.41 -1.49
N ALA A 183 14.51 10.56 -1.18
CA ALA A 183 13.49 10.15 -2.13
C ALA A 183 12.68 11.32 -2.67
N ARG A 184 12.29 12.28 -1.81
CA ARG A 184 11.60 13.50 -2.22
C ARG A 184 12.46 14.32 -3.18
N ASN A 185 13.72 14.56 -2.82
CA ASN A 185 14.65 15.33 -3.64
C ASN A 185 14.88 14.69 -5.02
N ILE A 186 15.06 13.37 -5.08
CA ILE A 186 15.22 12.64 -6.35
C ILE A 186 13.93 12.72 -7.18
N SER A 187 12.78 12.45 -6.56
CA SER A 187 11.48 12.53 -7.22
C SER A 187 11.21 13.94 -7.78
N ASP A 188 11.57 14.98 -7.04
CA ASP A 188 11.35 16.37 -7.43
C ASP A 188 12.27 16.78 -8.58
N ALA A 189 13.53 16.31 -8.57
CA ALA A 189 14.47 16.52 -9.66
C ALA A 189 14.06 15.80 -10.96
N VAL A 190 13.47 14.60 -10.84
CA VAL A 190 13.06 13.77 -11.99
C VAL A 190 11.75 14.26 -12.60
N TYR A 191 10.71 14.45 -11.78
CA TYR A 191 9.37 14.75 -12.28
C TYR A 191 9.08 16.25 -12.39
N ASN A 192 9.90 17.13 -11.78
CA ASN A 192 9.82 18.59 -11.87
C ASN A 192 8.41 19.17 -11.59
N HIS A 193 7.76 18.70 -10.52
CA HIS A 193 6.44 19.16 -10.08
C HIS A 193 6.42 19.40 -8.56
N VAL A 194 7.27 20.29 -8.07
CA VAL A 194 7.35 20.64 -6.63
C VAL A 194 6.05 21.32 -6.17
N GLU A 195 5.41 22.09 -7.04
CA GLU A 195 4.14 22.78 -6.81
C GLU A 195 2.99 21.84 -6.42
N TYR A 196 3.11 20.54 -6.72
CA TYR A 196 2.13 19.52 -6.32
C TYR A 196 2.07 19.32 -4.80
N LEU A 197 3.08 19.74 -4.05
CA LEU A 197 3.01 19.80 -2.58
C LEU A 197 1.77 20.55 -2.08
N ILE A 198 1.37 21.61 -2.78
CA ILE A 198 0.25 22.46 -2.42
C ILE A 198 -0.95 22.16 -3.32
N THR A 199 -0.71 22.02 -4.63
CA THR A 199 -1.79 21.93 -5.63
C THR A 199 -2.33 20.50 -5.82
N ASN A 200 -1.54 19.47 -5.53
CA ASN A 200 -1.93 18.07 -5.71
C ASN A 200 -1.18 17.11 -4.77
N PRO A 201 -1.31 17.28 -3.43
CA PRO A 201 -0.64 16.41 -2.46
C PRO A 201 -1.05 14.93 -2.59
N ASP A 202 -2.25 14.67 -3.13
CA ASP A 202 -2.73 13.32 -3.43
C ASP A 202 -1.84 12.56 -4.42
N LYS A 203 -1.34 13.21 -5.47
CA LYS A 203 -0.40 12.59 -6.42
C LYS A 203 1.00 12.52 -5.81
N LYS A 204 1.41 13.60 -5.13
CA LYS A 204 2.76 13.77 -4.62
C LYS A 204 3.16 12.69 -3.62
N ILE A 205 2.25 12.35 -2.71
CA ILE A 205 2.52 11.31 -1.71
C ILE A 205 2.77 9.94 -2.35
N ILE A 206 2.05 9.60 -3.43
CA ILE A 206 2.24 8.33 -4.15
C ILE A 206 3.60 8.30 -4.85
N GLU A 207 3.96 9.38 -5.55
CA GLU A 207 5.26 9.52 -6.24
C GLU A 207 6.42 9.36 -5.26
N TRP A 208 6.34 10.04 -4.11
CA TRP A 208 7.36 9.97 -3.07
C TRP A 208 7.47 8.60 -2.42
N THR A 209 6.36 7.94 -2.10
CA THR A 209 6.37 6.57 -1.56
C THR A 209 7.00 5.59 -2.55
N ASN A 210 6.67 5.70 -3.85
CA ASN A 210 7.27 4.87 -4.89
C ASN A 210 8.79 5.13 -5.03
N MET A 211 9.20 6.40 -5.05
CA MET A 211 10.62 6.76 -5.15
C MET A 211 11.43 6.29 -3.94
N GLU A 212 10.88 6.41 -2.72
CA GLU A 212 11.57 5.97 -1.51
C GLU A 212 11.73 4.46 -1.48
N TYR A 213 10.67 3.75 -1.84
CA TYR A 213 10.73 2.32 -2.00
C TYR A 213 11.81 1.92 -3.02
N ALA A 214 11.85 2.61 -4.15
CA ALA A 214 12.80 2.38 -5.22
C ALA A 214 14.26 2.62 -4.79
N LEU A 215 14.51 3.73 -4.11
CA LEU A 215 15.78 4.12 -3.54
C LEU A 215 16.29 3.08 -2.55
N PHE A 216 15.44 2.66 -1.62
CA PHE A 216 15.82 1.66 -0.62
C PHE A 216 16.15 0.30 -1.24
N ARG A 217 15.38 -0.15 -2.25
CA ARG A 217 15.69 -1.40 -2.94
C ARG A 217 17.06 -1.38 -3.61
N ALA A 218 17.42 -0.25 -4.20
CA ALA A 218 18.75 -0.07 -4.80
C ALA A 218 19.85 -0.05 -3.72
N LEU A 219 19.61 0.62 -2.59
CA LEU A 219 20.54 0.61 -1.46
C LEU A 219 20.73 -0.80 -0.88
N GLU A 220 19.65 -1.55 -0.73
CA GLU A 220 19.68 -2.92 -0.22
C GLU A 220 20.50 -3.84 -1.14
N GLU A 221 20.29 -3.77 -2.46
CA GLU A 221 21.10 -4.50 -3.44
C GLU A 221 22.57 -4.05 -3.40
N TYR A 222 22.84 -2.75 -3.26
CA TYR A 222 24.20 -2.23 -3.18
C TYR A 222 24.95 -2.73 -1.93
N ARG A 223 24.26 -2.85 -0.79
CA ARG A 223 24.87 -3.28 0.49
C ARG A 223 24.98 -4.80 0.61
N TYR A 224 23.94 -5.52 0.22
CA TYR A 224 23.82 -6.95 0.46
C TYR A 224 24.02 -7.82 -0.78
N GLY A 225 24.01 -7.24 -1.99
CA GLY A 225 24.12 -8.00 -3.24
C GLY A 225 25.39 -8.86 -3.30
N ASP A 226 26.54 -8.31 -2.89
CA ASP A 226 27.79 -9.06 -2.88
C ASP A 226 27.85 -10.10 -1.76
N ILE A 227 27.27 -9.82 -0.59
CA ILE A 227 27.14 -10.80 0.50
C ILE A 227 26.32 -12.00 0.05
N VAL A 228 25.18 -11.75 -0.61
CA VAL A 228 24.31 -12.81 -1.14
C VAL A 228 25.02 -13.61 -2.24
N ARG A 229 25.82 -12.97 -3.11
CA ARG A 229 26.59 -13.64 -4.16
C ARG A 229 27.73 -14.50 -3.63
N CYS A 230 28.43 -14.02 -2.60
CA CYS A 230 29.54 -14.74 -1.96
C CYS A 230 29.07 -15.88 -1.05
N GLY A 231 27.81 -15.83 -0.60
CA GLY A 231 27.22 -16.83 0.29
C GLY A 231 27.57 -16.58 1.77
N PHE A 232 27.10 -17.50 2.63
CA PHE A 232 27.23 -17.41 4.09
C PHE A 232 28.08 -18.56 4.62
N SER A 233 28.85 -18.30 5.68
CA SER A 233 29.72 -19.29 6.31
C SER A 233 28.97 -20.29 7.19
N SER A 234 27.76 -19.92 7.64
CA SER A 234 26.89 -20.76 8.46
C SER A 234 25.40 -20.43 8.21
N VAL A 235 24.53 -21.35 8.64
CA VAL A 235 23.08 -21.13 8.61
C VAL A 235 22.70 -19.99 9.57
N GLU A 236 23.35 -19.90 10.72
CA GLU A 236 23.12 -18.87 11.72
C GLU A 236 23.44 -17.46 11.19
N GLU A 237 24.54 -17.32 10.43
CA GLU A 237 24.91 -16.06 9.78
C GLU A 237 23.86 -15.65 8.74
N PHE A 238 23.42 -16.59 7.89
CA PHE A 238 22.36 -16.35 6.92
C PHE A 238 21.07 -15.87 7.59
N VAL A 239 20.61 -16.58 8.61
CA VAL A 239 19.36 -16.26 9.33
C VAL A 239 19.46 -14.89 10.02
N SER A 240 20.63 -14.56 10.60
CA SER A 240 20.86 -13.26 11.24
C SER A 240 20.75 -12.09 10.25
N VAL A 241 21.37 -12.21 9.08
CA VAL A 241 21.30 -11.18 8.02
C VAL A 241 19.87 -11.08 7.47
N ALA A 242 19.21 -12.20 7.18
CA ALA A 242 17.84 -12.23 6.67
C ALA A 242 16.85 -11.55 7.63
N ASN A 243 16.93 -11.86 8.93
CA ASN A 243 16.08 -11.23 9.95
C ASN A 243 16.34 -9.72 10.07
N SER A 244 17.60 -9.30 10.00
CA SER A 244 17.97 -7.89 10.03
C SER A 244 17.36 -7.13 8.85
N VAL A 245 17.40 -7.72 7.65
CA VAL A 245 16.79 -7.16 6.43
C VAL A 245 15.27 -7.06 6.57
N LEU A 246 14.59 -8.14 6.97
CA LEU A 246 13.13 -8.16 7.13
C LEU A 246 12.64 -7.14 8.18
N ASN A 247 13.30 -7.08 9.33
CA ASN A 247 12.98 -6.11 10.39
C ASN A 247 13.15 -4.66 9.91
N ARG A 248 14.18 -4.38 9.11
CA ARG A 248 14.38 -3.06 8.51
C ARG A 248 13.26 -2.69 7.54
N ARG A 249 12.84 -3.63 6.69
CA ARG A 249 11.71 -3.41 5.76
C ARG A 249 10.41 -3.09 6.50
N LYS A 250 10.11 -3.82 7.60
CA LYS A 250 8.92 -3.60 8.45
C LYS A 250 8.94 -2.22 9.13
N SER A 251 10.04 -1.85 9.78
CA SER A 251 10.17 -0.56 10.49
C SER A 251 10.00 0.65 9.56
N ARG A 252 10.57 0.57 8.34
CA ARG A 252 10.52 1.65 7.35
C ARG A 252 9.11 1.91 6.83
N ALA A 253 8.34 0.86 6.52
CA ALA A 253 7.05 1.01 5.83
C ALA A 253 6.08 1.91 6.62
N GLY A 254 6.01 1.76 7.95
CA GLY A 254 5.19 2.61 8.81
C GLY A 254 5.65 4.07 8.82
N LYS A 255 6.95 4.30 9.04
CA LYS A 255 7.53 5.66 9.19
C LYS A 255 7.54 6.49 7.92
N SER A 256 7.67 5.84 6.76
CA SER A 256 7.69 6.50 5.45
C SER A 256 6.46 7.39 5.21
N LEU A 257 5.26 6.87 5.51
CA LEU A 257 4.02 7.63 5.30
C LEU A 257 3.92 8.84 6.24
N GLU A 258 4.34 8.69 7.50
CA GLU A 258 4.42 9.81 8.47
C GLU A 258 5.33 10.91 7.91
N HIS A 259 6.57 10.57 7.51
CA HIS A 259 7.56 11.53 7.00
C HIS A 259 7.09 12.30 5.76
N HIS A 260 6.32 11.67 4.87
CA HIS A 260 5.79 12.33 3.68
C HIS A 260 4.60 13.24 3.99
N LEU A 261 3.74 12.85 4.94
CA LEU A 261 2.65 13.69 5.42
C LEU A 261 3.18 14.95 6.12
N GLU A 262 4.22 14.81 6.94
CA GLU A 262 4.92 15.96 7.56
C GLU A 262 5.42 16.95 6.53
N ALA A 263 6.11 16.47 5.48
CA ALA A 263 6.59 17.33 4.41
C ALA A 263 5.44 18.06 3.69
N ILE A 264 4.28 17.40 3.51
CA ILE A 264 3.07 18.04 2.96
C ILE A 264 2.54 19.10 3.92
N PHE A 265 2.46 18.82 5.21
CA PHE A 265 1.96 19.78 6.21
C PHE A 265 2.86 21.01 6.33
N VAL A 266 4.18 20.81 6.40
CA VAL A 266 5.17 21.90 6.41
C VAL A 266 5.06 22.76 5.15
N ALA A 267 5.02 22.15 3.96
CA ALA A 267 4.87 22.89 2.70
C ALA A 267 3.53 23.64 2.58
N ASN A 268 2.54 23.23 3.38
CA ASN A 268 1.24 23.86 3.46
C ASN A 268 1.11 24.81 4.67
N GLU A 269 2.17 25.09 5.42
CA GLU A 269 2.12 25.98 6.60
C GLU A 269 1.07 25.54 7.64
N ILE A 270 0.83 24.23 7.75
CA ILE A 270 -0.06 23.66 8.76
C ILE A 270 0.69 23.58 10.09
N ILE A 271 0.05 24.06 11.17
CA ILE A 271 0.55 23.92 12.54
C ILE A 271 0.13 22.53 13.06
N TYR A 272 1.10 21.73 13.50
CA TYR A 272 0.86 20.39 14.03
C TYR A 272 1.97 19.98 15.01
N ASP A 273 1.68 18.99 15.86
CA ASP A 273 2.70 18.20 16.57
C ASP A 273 2.68 16.75 16.06
N ALA A 274 3.86 16.21 15.73
CA ALA A 274 4.05 14.80 15.43
C ALA A 274 4.28 13.99 16.71
N GLN A 275 3.61 12.85 16.82
CA GLN A 275 3.71 11.90 17.95
C GLN A 275 3.64 12.53 19.36
N PRO A 276 2.74 13.50 19.62
CA PRO A 276 2.65 14.13 20.91
C PRO A 276 2.11 13.18 21.97
N VAL A 277 2.55 13.35 23.21
CA VAL A 277 2.01 12.58 24.34
C VAL A 277 0.66 13.18 24.78
N THR A 278 -0.40 12.38 24.64
CA THR A 278 -1.76 12.67 25.13
C THR A 278 -1.99 11.99 26.50
N GLU A 279 -3.18 11.46 26.78
CA GLU A 279 -3.46 10.74 28.03
C GLU A 279 -2.80 9.35 28.06
N GLY A 280 -2.30 8.95 29.23
CA GLY A 280 -1.88 7.57 29.47
C GLY A 280 -0.69 7.09 28.61
N LYS A 281 0.20 8.01 28.20
CA LYS A 281 1.35 7.77 27.30
C LYS A 281 0.97 7.40 25.86
N LYS A 282 -0.29 7.59 25.46
CA LYS A 282 -0.71 7.42 24.07
C LYS A 282 -0.08 8.51 23.20
N LYS A 283 0.14 8.16 21.93
CA LYS A 283 0.81 9.01 20.95
C LYS A 283 0.09 8.86 19.61
N PRO A 284 -0.92 9.70 19.31
CA PRO A 284 -1.43 9.77 17.94
C PRO A 284 -0.30 10.19 16.99
N ASP A 285 -0.36 9.78 15.73
CA ASP A 285 0.69 10.12 14.76
C ASP A 285 0.78 11.64 14.55
N PHE A 286 -0.37 12.30 14.40
CA PHE A 286 -0.47 13.75 14.28
C PHE A 286 -1.60 14.33 15.13
N LEU A 287 -1.33 15.51 15.69
CA LEU A 287 -2.29 16.33 16.44
C LEU A 287 -2.25 17.77 15.94
N PHE A 288 -3.43 18.33 15.67
CA PHE A 288 -3.59 19.69 15.18
C PHE A 288 -4.41 20.53 16.18
N PRO A 289 -4.01 21.79 16.47
CA PRO A 289 -2.76 22.41 16.02
C PRO A 289 -1.54 21.99 16.87
N SER A 290 -1.72 21.63 18.14
CA SER A 290 -0.60 21.26 19.02
C SER A 290 -1.06 20.54 20.29
N ALA A 291 -0.12 19.89 20.97
CA ALA A 291 -0.28 19.29 22.29
C ALA A 291 -0.58 20.35 23.37
N VAL A 292 -0.09 21.57 23.19
CA VAL A 292 -0.38 22.69 24.10
C VAL A 292 -1.87 23.04 24.01
N ALA A 293 -2.40 23.25 22.80
CA ALA A 293 -3.82 23.51 22.58
C ALA A 293 -4.70 22.33 23.04
N TYR A 294 -4.23 21.09 22.82
CA TYR A 294 -4.93 19.89 23.28
C TYR A 294 -5.00 19.75 24.80
N ARG A 295 -4.02 20.26 25.56
CA ARG A 295 -4.05 20.22 27.03
C ARG A 295 -4.81 21.40 27.64
N ASP A 296 -4.93 22.50 26.90
CA ASP A 296 -5.71 23.67 27.33
C ASP A 296 -7.21 23.40 27.22
N LEU A 297 -7.87 23.16 28.36
CA LEU A 297 -9.30 22.88 28.44
C LEU A 297 -10.20 24.02 27.93
N THR A 298 -9.67 25.24 27.80
CA THR A 298 -10.41 26.39 27.25
C THR A 298 -10.37 26.44 25.72
N TYR A 299 -9.40 25.75 25.09
CA TYR A 299 -9.31 25.66 23.64
C TYR A 299 -10.53 24.90 23.07
N PRO A 300 -11.16 25.37 21.97
CA PRO A 300 -12.34 24.71 21.44
C PRO A 300 -12.02 23.32 20.87
N VAL A 301 -12.75 22.31 21.34
CA VAL A 301 -12.61 20.92 20.89
C VAL A 301 -12.86 20.78 19.38
N SER A 302 -13.75 21.59 18.82
CA SER A 302 -14.04 21.63 17.38
C SER A 302 -12.88 22.11 16.50
N LYS A 303 -11.82 22.69 17.09
CA LYS A 303 -10.58 23.07 16.39
C LYS A 303 -9.43 22.08 16.66
N LEU A 304 -9.66 21.01 17.44
CA LEU A 304 -8.71 19.94 17.66
C LEU A 304 -8.95 18.80 16.67
N VAL A 305 -7.88 18.28 16.07
CA VAL A 305 -7.96 17.17 15.13
C VAL A 305 -6.82 16.20 15.36
N THR A 306 -7.09 14.90 15.25
CA THR A 306 -6.05 13.87 15.15
C THR A 306 -6.08 13.22 13.77
N LEU A 307 -4.90 12.88 13.26
CA LEU A 307 -4.73 12.07 12.06
C LEU A 307 -3.79 10.91 12.38
N ALA A 308 -4.26 9.69 12.15
CA ALA A 308 -3.41 8.51 12.15
C ALA A 308 -2.93 8.20 10.72
N ALA A 309 -1.73 7.66 10.57
CA ALA A 309 -1.13 7.31 9.29
C ALA A 309 -0.86 5.79 9.24
N LYS A 310 -1.48 5.11 8.28
CA LYS A 310 -1.37 3.65 8.12
C LYS A 310 -1.23 3.28 6.66
N THR A 311 -0.10 2.69 6.24
CA THR A 311 0.09 2.24 4.85
C THR A 311 -1.00 1.27 4.40
N THR A 312 -1.37 0.36 5.29
CA THR A 312 -2.49 -0.58 5.24
C THR A 312 -3.29 -0.45 6.53
N CYS A 313 -4.62 -0.53 6.51
CA CYS A 313 -5.49 -0.20 7.65
C CYS A 313 -6.54 -1.25 8.04
N LYS A 314 -6.63 -2.35 7.26
CA LYS A 314 -7.63 -3.43 7.32
C LYS A 314 -8.32 -3.60 8.67
N ASP A 315 -7.75 -4.38 9.59
CA ASP A 315 -8.35 -4.69 10.89
C ASP A 315 -7.76 -3.85 12.04
N ARG A 316 -6.61 -3.16 11.82
CA ARG A 316 -5.95 -2.38 12.87
C ARG A 316 -6.39 -0.92 12.97
N TRP A 317 -7.30 -0.43 12.12
CA TRP A 317 -7.84 0.93 12.26
C TRP A 317 -8.46 1.20 13.64
N ARG A 318 -8.97 0.17 14.33
CA ARG A 318 -9.56 0.28 15.67
C ARG A 318 -8.57 0.78 16.73
N GLN A 319 -7.27 0.63 16.49
CA GLN A 319 -6.21 1.10 17.41
C GLN A 319 -6.26 2.62 17.63
N ILE A 320 -6.74 3.37 16.64
CA ILE A 320 -6.75 4.85 16.66
C ILE A 320 -7.87 5.44 17.52
N LEU A 321 -8.90 4.64 17.85
CA LEU A 321 -10.12 5.12 18.50
C LEU A 321 -9.87 5.72 19.89
N ASN A 322 -8.83 5.22 20.55
CA ASN A 322 -8.56 5.55 21.94
C ASN A 322 -7.36 6.48 22.12
N GLU A 323 -6.77 7.06 21.07
CA GLU A 323 -5.50 7.80 21.16
C GLU A 323 -5.62 9.19 21.84
N ALA A 324 -6.81 9.81 21.80
CA ALA A 324 -7.06 11.14 22.33
C ALA A 324 -8.43 11.22 23.00
N ASN A 325 -8.47 11.16 24.34
CA ASN A 325 -9.73 11.08 25.09
C ASN A 325 -10.59 12.34 24.93
N ARG A 326 -9.96 13.51 24.75
CA ARG A 326 -10.66 14.78 24.54
C ARG A 326 -11.44 14.84 23.22
N LEU A 327 -11.05 13.99 22.26
CA LEU A 327 -11.65 13.85 20.93
C LEU A 327 -12.55 12.61 20.82
N LYS A 328 -12.98 12.02 21.95
CA LYS A 328 -13.79 10.79 21.94
C LYS A 328 -15.06 10.92 21.09
N ASP A 329 -15.72 12.06 21.17
CA ASP A 329 -16.99 12.34 20.49
C ASP A 329 -16.81 13.01 19.11
N GLU A 330 -15.57 13.33 18.73
CA GLU A 330 -15.24 13.99 17.48
C GLU A 330 -14.81 13.01 16.39
N SER A 331 -14.78 13.51 15.15
CA SER A 331 -14.28 12.76 14.01
C SER A 331 -12.78 12.52 14.11
N LYS A 332 -12.36 11.29 13.85
CA LYS A 332 -10.95 10.87 13.82
C LYS A 332 -10.54 10.62 12.38
N PHE A 333 -9.42 11.16 11.94
CA PHE A 333 -8.98 10.99 10.57
C PHE A 333 -7.95 9.86 10.47
N LEU A 334 -8.05 9.05 9.42
CA LEU A 334 -7.13 7.96 9.14
C LEU A 334 -6.61 8.08 7.70
N CYS A 335 -5.35 8.47 7.56
CA CYS A 335 -4.68 8.49 6.26
C CYS A 335 -4.20 7.08 5.89
N THR A 336 -4.56 6.60 4.69
CA THR A 336 -4.07 5.32 4.19
C THR A 336 -3.76 5.30 2.71
N LEU A 337 -2.78 4.46 2.33
CA LEU A 337 -2.43 4.16 0.94
C LEU A 337 -3.11 2.86 0.45
N GLN A 338 -3.92 2.21 1.29
CA GLN A 338 -4.62 1.00 0.94
C GLN A 338 -5.65 1.23 -0.17
N GLN A 339 -5.65 0.32 -1.16
CA GLN A 339 -6.56 0.36 -2.28
C GLN A 339 -7.81 -0.48 -1.99
N GLY A 340 -8.81 0.15 -1.36
CA GLY A 340 -10.09 -0.45 -1.04
C GLY A 340 -10.17 -0.96 0.41
N VAL A 341 -11.38 -0.87 0.96
CA VAL A 341 -11.80 -1.38 2.27
C VAL A 341 -13.21 -1.96 2.08
N SER A 342 -13.58 -3.01 2.82
CA SER A 342 -14.88 -3.65 2.64
C SER A 342 -16.04 -2.73 3.06
N PRO A 343 -17.24 -2.88 2.45
CA PRO A 343 -18.41 -2.10 2.83
C PRO A 343 -18.70 -2.18 4.33
N MET A 344 -18.63 -3.40 4.89
CA MET A 344 -18.84 -3.64 6.32
C MET A 344 -17.84 -2.86 7.18
N GLN A 345 -16.55 -2.91 6.84
CA GLN A 345 -15.52 -2.16 7.57
C GLN A 345 -15.72 -0.64 7.45
N MET A 346 -16.14 -0.14 6.29
CA MET A 346 -16.45 1.29 6.13
C MET A 346 -17.66 1.73 6.96
N ASP A 347 -18.68 0.88 7.07
CA ASP A 347 -19.86 1.14 7.90
C ASP A 347 -19.49 1.13 9.40
N GLU A 348 -18.60 0.22 9.82
CA GLU A 348 -18.03 0.22 11.18
C GLU A 348 -17.21 1.49 11.46
N MET A 349 -16.36 1.91 10.52
CA MET A 349 -15.56 3.13 10.63
C MET A 349 -16.46 4.36 10.80
N GLU A 350 -17.52 4.48 10.01
CA GLU A 350 -18.47 5.58 10.12
C GLU A 350 -19.18 5.60 11.48
N ALA A 351 -19.63 4.44 11.97
CA ALA A 351 -20.26 4.32 13.29
C ALA A 351 -19.35 4.81 14.42
N GLU A 352 -18.03 4.58 14.29
CA GLU A 352 -16.99 5.04 15.22
C GLU A 352 -16.44 6.45 14.88
N LYS A 353 -17.08 7.17 13.95
CA LYS A 353 -16.69 8.53 13.49
C LYS A 353 -15.26 8.60 12.90
N VAL A 354 -14.81 7.54 12.24
CA VAL A 354 -13.55 7.51 11.52
C VAL A 354 -13.75 7.97 10.08
N ILE A 355 -13.02 9.00 9.67
CA ILE A 355 -13.00 9.52 8.30
C ILE A 355 -11.72 9.08 7.62
N LEU A 356 -11.87 8.28 6.56
CA LEU A 356 -10.74 7.89 5.71
C LEU A 356 -10.22 9.08 4.91
N VAL A 357 -8.91 9.26 4.93
CA VAL A 357 -8.17 10.19 4.07
C VAL A 357 -7.32 9.35 3.11
N VAL A 358 -7.64 9.39 1.83
CA VAL A 358 -7.07 8.50 0.81
C VAL A 358 -6.62 9.33 -0.39
N PRO A 359 -5.44 9.05 -0.98
CA PRO A 359 -5.06 9.67 -2.24
C PRO A 359 -6.16 9.55 -3.30
N LYS A 360 -6.53 10.67 -3.92
CA LYS A 360 -7.60 10.73 -4.93
C LYS A 360 -7.59 9.59 -5.97
N PRO A 361 -6.45 9.15 -6.53
CA PRO A 361 -6.43 8.04 -7.49
C PRO A 361 -6.96 6.70 -6.92
N TYR A 362 -6.75 6.44 -5.63
CA TYR A 362 -7.12 5.18 -4.98
C TYR A 362 -8.58 5.11 -4.52
N ILE A 363 -9.29 6.24 -4.44
CA ILE A 363 -10.72 6.27 -4.05
C ILE A 363 -11.57 5.40 -4.99
N SER A 364 -11.19 5.31 -6.26
CA SER A 364 -11.88 4.48 -7.26
C SER A 364 -11.89 2.97 -6.92
N CYS A 365 -10.98 2.51 -6.05
CA CYS A 365 -10.90 1.12 -5.59
C CYS A 365 -11.91 0.79 -4.48
N TYR A 366 -12.57 1.79 -3.90
CA TYR A 366 -13.55 1.63 -2.80
C TYR A 366 -14.98 1.43 -3.33
N PRO A 367 -15.91 0.87 -2.53
CA PRO A 367 -17.33 0.71 -2.88
C PRO A 367 -17.96 2.02 -3.33
N ARG A 368 -18.59 2.04 -4.52
CA ARG A 368 -19.06 3.27 -5.19
C ARG A 368 -20.03 4.10 -4.35
N ASP A 369 -20.89 3.42 -3.59
CA ASP A 369 -21.92 3.99 -2.71
C ASP A 369 -21.39 4.44 -1.34
N ARG A 370 -20.06 4.39 -1.13
CA ARG A 370 -19.37 4.89 0.07
C ARG A 370 -18.24 5.88 -0.23
N GLN A 371 -17.91 6.11 -1.50
CA GLN A 371 -16.80 6.98 -1.91
C GLN A 371 -16.98 8.45 -1.49
N ASP A 372 -18.22 8.91 -1.31
CA ASP A 372 -18.58 10.29 -0.92
C ASP A 372 -18.12 10.67 0.49
N ARG A 373 -17.96 9.66 1.36
CA ARG A 373 -17.53 9.84 2.77
C ARG A 373 -16.00 9.86 2.91
N ILE A 374 -15.27 9.46 1.87
CA ILE A 374 -13.80 9.45 1.86
C ILE A 374 -13.28 10.86 1.53
N TRP A 375 -12.26 11.29 2.25
CA TRP A 375 -11.59 12.57 2.00
C TRP A 375 -10.32 12.36 1.19
N THR A 376 -10.03 13.30 0.30
CA THR A 376 -8.70 13.37 -0.33
C THR A 376 -7.71 14.05 0.62
N ILE A 377 -6.41 13.84 0.41
CA ILE A 377 -5.37 14.53 1.19
C ILE A 377 -5.49 16.05 0.96
N SER A 378 -5.74 16.47 -0.28
CA SER A 378 -6.00 17.89 -0.60
C SER A 378 -7.22 18.46 0.13
N ARG A 379 -8.26 17.66 0.39
CA ARG A 379 -9.44 18.08 1.15
C ARG A 379 -9.10 18.23 2.62
N PHE A 380 -8.39 17.25 3.19
CA PHE A 380 -7.94 17.28 4.58
C PHE A 380 -7.04 18.49 4.87
N VAL A 381 -6.02 18.74 4.03
CA VAL A 381 -5.12 19.90 4.15
C VAL A 381 -5.91 21.23 4.15
N ARG A 382 -6.87 21.40 3.23
CA ARG A 382 -7.71 22.61 3.16
C ARG A 382 -8.60 22.76 4.40
N TYR A 383 -9.14 21.66 4.91
CA TYR A 383 -9.94 21.66 6.14
C TYR A 383 -9.11 22.11 7.34
N ILE A 384 -7.91 21.55 7.55
CA ILE A 384 -7.03 21.95 8.64
C ILE A 384 -6.66 23.44 8.54
N LYS A 385 -6.32 23.92 7.34
CA LYS A 385 -6.09 25.36 7.10
C LYS A 385 -7.29 26.22 7.50
N SER A 386 -8.50 25.80 7.17
CA SER A 386 -9.69 26.58 7.48
C SER A 386 -9.93 26.73 8.99
N ILE A 387 -9.69 25.68 9.77
CA ILE A 387 -9.89 25.73 11.23
C ILE A 387 -8.76 26.46 11.97
N GLN A 388 -7.55 26.51 11.39
CA GLN A 388 -6.42 27.25 11.95
C GLN A 388 -6.45 28.74 11.60
N ASN A 389 -7.00 29.11 10.44
CA ASN A 389 -7.12 30.50 9.99
C ASN A 389 -8.37 31.22 10.51
N THR A 390 -9.22 30.54 11.27
CA THR A 390 -10.38 31.16 11.90
C THR A 390 -9.95 31.63 13.29
N ASP A 391 -9.94 32.95 13.52
CA ASP A 391 -9.72 33.54 14.86
C ASP A 391 -10.78 33.02 15.87
#